data_AF-A0A382VL82-F1
#
_entry.id   AF-A0A382VL82-F1
#
_cell.length_a   1.000
_cell.length_b   1.000
_cell.length_c   1.000
_cell.angle_alpha   90.00
_cell.angle_beta   90.00
_cell.angle_gamma   90.00
#
_symmetry.space_group_name_H-M   'P 1'
#
loop_
_entity.id
_entity.type
_entity.pdbx_description
1 polymer ?
#
loop_
_entity_poly.entity_id
_entity_poly.type
_entity_poly.pdbx_seq_one_letter_code
_entity_poly.pdbx_strand_id
1 'polypeptide(L)'
;FQMRVWFLKETKSLCTGCGTGCNTVIGSRENRMYRYEPRQNDAVNSCWMCDTGRLDYKWIGRDDRLAKLRGPKGDITWPSALQEISGHLAKAAEGSVAIVASARQTNEELFLLNKLAKRYKALTDSVPRKGEADHLLVAGDRNPNTTGAQLTGITTKRVGSRLAAIAKGIVSGKITTLIVFGEDVTQHGIDATLLGTLKLLIVSDILPNATTKKADYLLPGCAHAEKRGTFTNVKGRVQKFTKALEPPGDAMPEWEVLHELVHAATGLDGFNSIEGLFNQMAGE
;
A
#
# COMPACT_ATOMS: atom_id res chain seq x y z
N PHE A 1 6.30 31.63 5.87
CA PHE A 1 6.86 31.08 7.12
C PHE A 1 5.83 30.18 7.79
N GLN A 2 5.99 28.85 7.72
CA GLN A 2 5.01 27.88 8.24
C GLN A 2 5.34 27.37 9.66
N MET A 3 6.62 27.06 9.95
CA MET A 3 7.07 26.56 11.26
C MET A 3 8.57 26.86 11.46
N ARG A 4 9.03 27.00 12.70
CA ARG A 4 10.47 27.15 13.02
C ARG A 4 11.12 25.79 13.30
N VAL A 5 12.38 25.63 12.91
CA VAL A 5 13.08 24.34 12.87
C VAL A 5 13.21 23.66 14.25
N TRP A 6 13.45 24.43 15.32
CA TRP A 6 13.60 23.90 16.68
C TRP A 6 12.27 23.42 17.31
N PHE A 7 11.15 23.64 16.64
CA PHE A 7 9.86 23.11 17.06
C PHE A 7 9.48 21.81 16.34
N LEU A 8 10.23 21.40 15.32
CA LEU A 8 9.92 20.22 14.54
C LEU A 8 10.49 18.98 15.22
N LYS A 9 9.64 17.96 15.37
CA LYS A 9 10.08 16.59 15.62
C LYS A 9 10.60 16.02 14.31
N GLU A 10 11.83 15.54 14.34
CA GLU A 10 12.48 14.94 13.18
C GLU A 10 12.36 13.40 13.22
N THR A 11 11.84 12.83 12.14
CA THR A 11 11.64 11.38 12.02
C THR A 11 12.32 10.85 10.75
N LYS A 12 13.14 9.82 10.89
CA LYS A 12 13.85 9.19 9.75
C LYS A 12 12.84 8.44 8.87
N SER A 13 12.80 8.79 7.59
CA SER A 13 11.86 8.23 6.64
C SER A 13 12.48 8.09 5.24
N LEU A 14 11.63 7.83 4.25
CA LEU A 14 11.97 7.68 2.84
C LEU A 14 11.03 8.53 1.97
N CYS A 15 11.55 8.99 0.84
CA CYS A 15 10.74 9.60 -0.22
C CYS A 15 9.96 8.52 -0.98
N THR A 16 8.66 8.73 -1.17
CA THR A 16 7.77 7.80 -1.90
C THR A 16 7.47 8.24 -3.34
N GLY A 17 8.16 9.26 -3.86
CA GLY A 17 7.87 9.83 -5.18
C GLY A 17 8.37 9.01 -6.38
N CYS A 18 9.39 8.17 -6.20
CA CYS A 18 9.90 7.27 -7.26
C CYS A 18 10.75 6.14 -6.69
N GLY A 19 11.13 5.21 -7.56
CA GLY A 19 11.89 4.00 -7.24
C GLY A 19 13.32 4.23 -6.75
N THR A 20 13.86 5.46 -6.77
CA THR A 20 15.16 5.77 -6.16
C THR A 20 15.15 5.53 -4.65
N GLY A 21 14.02 5.85 -3.99
CA GLY A 21 13.87 5.69 -2.54
C GLY A 21 14.84 6.54 -1.74
N CYS A 22 14.92 7.86 -2.02
CA CYS A 22 15.81 8.77 -1.31
C CYS A 22 15.56 8.76 0.21
N ASN A 23 16.63 8.77 1.00
CA ASN A 23 16.55 8.84 2.45
C ASN A 23 16.15 10.25 2.86
N THR A 24 15.15 10.38 3.73
CA THR A 24 14.64 11.68 4.17
C THR A 24 14.48 11.77 5.68
N VAL A 25 14.31 13.00 6.15
CA VAL A 25 13.80 13.34 7.47
C VAL A 25 12.45 14.04 7.29
N ILE A 26 11.43 13.55 7.99
CA ILE A 26 10.13 14.21 8.14
C ILE A 26 10.25 15.19 9.31
N GLY A 27 9.99 16.48 9.06
CA GLY A 27 9.77 17.46 10.11
C GLY A 27 8.28 17.59 10.39
N SER A 28 7.83 17.17 11.56
CA SER A 28 6.42 17.23 11.98
C SER A 28 6.22 17.96 13.32
N ARG A 29 5.02 18.49 13.54
CA ARG A 29 4.58 19.05 14.83
C ARG A 29 3.06 18.98 14.91
N GLU A 30 2.51 18.71 16.10
CA GLU A 30 1.04 18.69 16.35
C GLU A 30 0.30 17.83 15.30
N ASN A 31 0.83 16.63 15.09
CA ASN A 31 0.36 15.67 14.10
C ASN A 31 0.27 16.18 12.64
N ARG A 32 1.02 17.23 12.30
CA ARG A 32 1.10 17.78 10.95
C ARG A 32 2.53 17.74 10.43
N MET A 33 2.68 17.32 9.18
CA MET A 33 3.96 17.36 8.48
C MET A 33 4.19 18.73 7.84
N TYR A 34 5.38 19.30 8.05
CA TYR A 34 5.75 20.63 7.56
C TYR A 34 6.80 20.62 6.47
N ARG A 35 7.73 19.65 6.46
CA ARG A 35 8.81 19.58 5.46
C ARG A 35 9.36 18.16 5.27
N TYR A 36 9.90 17.92 4.07
CA TYR A 36 10.88 16.88 3.79
C TYR A 36 12.28 17.47 3.65
N GLU A 37 13.25 16.80 4.24
CA GLU A 37 14.67 17.11 4.02
C GLU A 37 15.43 15.85 3.63
N PRO A 38 16.47 15.96 2.78
CA PRO A 38 17.31 14.82 2.46
C PRO A 38 18.09 14.39 3.71
N ARG A 39 18.20 13.09 3.93
CA ARG A 39 19.06 12.48 4.94
C ARG A 39 20.24 11.83 4.23
N GLN A 40 21.44 12.01 4.77
CA GLN A 40 22.64 11.46 4.15
C GLN A 40 22.59 9.92 4.05
N ASN A 41 22.79 9.40 2.84
CA ASN A 41 23.03 7.99 2.56
C ASN A 41 23.79 7.86 1.23
N ASP A 42 25.11 7.67 1.31
CA ASP A 42 26.01 7.64 0.14
C ASP A 42 25.75 6.46 -0.80
N ALA A 43 25.06 5.42 -0.32
CA ALA A 43 24.67 4.28 -1.14
C ALA A 43 23.39 4.52 -1.96
N VAL A 44 22.69 5.64 -1.74
CA VAL A 44 21.39 5.94 -2.38
C VAL A 44 21.35 7.33 -2.98
N ASN A 45 21.37 8.37 -2.14
CA ASN A 45 21.10 9.76 -2.55
C ASN A 45 22.16 10.75 -2.05
N SER A 46 23.25 10.27 -1.44
CA SER A 46 24.25 11.10 -0.76
C SER A 46 23.51 12.08 0.17
N CYS A 47 23.69 13.40 0.03
CA CYS A 47 22.96 14.42 0.78
C CYS A 47 21.82 15.10 -0.02
N TRP A 48 21.43 14.56 -1.17
CA TRP A 48 20.54 15.22 -2.13
C TRP A 48 19.14 14.59 -2.20
N MET A 49 18.17 15.36 -2.71
CA MET A 49 16.86 14.87 -3.12
C MET A 49 16.30 15.76 -4.23
N CYS A 50 15.47 15.21 -5.11
CA CYS A 50 14.80 15.98 -6.18
C CYS A 50 13.68 16.88 -5.63
N ASP A 51 13.37 17.95 -6.36
CA ASP A 51 12.36 18.93 -5.95
C ASP A 51 10.95 18.33 -5.92
N THR A 52 10.61 17.46 -6.88
CA THR A 52 9.33 16.74 -6.88
C THR A 52 9.15 15.95 -5.59
N GLY A 53 10.17 15.19 -5.18
CA GLY A 53 10.13 14.44 -3.92
C GLY A 53 10.08 15.34 -2.68
N ARG A 54 10.76 16.50 -2.72
CA ARG A 54 10.79 17.47 -1.62
C ARG A 54 9.42 18.07 -1.35
N LEU A 55 8.60 18.20 -2.39
CA LEU A 55 7.27 18.81 -2.33
C LEU A 55 6.12 17.80 -2.27
N ASP A 56 6.41 16.50 -2.36
CA ASP A 56 5.39 15.44 -2.49
C ASP A 56 4.51 15.29 -1.23
N TYR A 57 5.01 15.59 -0.03
CA TYR A 57 4.29 15.33 1.23
C TYR A 57 2.94 16.04 1.42
N LYS A 58 2.64 17.06 0.62
CA LYS A 58 1.47 17.93 0.83
C LYS A 58 0.14 17.18 0.77
N TRP A 59 0.06 16.08 0.03
CA TRP A 59 -1.16 15.28 -0.08
C TRP A 59 -1.52 14.55 1.22
N ILE A 60 -0.56 14.32 2.13
CA ILE A 60 -0.78 13.58 3.38
C ILE A 60 -1.77 14.34 4.28
N GLY A 61 -1.68 15.67 4.32
CA GLY A 61 -2.55 16.52 5.12
C GLY A 61 -3.80 17.02 4.41
N ARG A 62 -4.27 16.35 3.34
CA ARG A 62 -5.51 16.73 2.67
C ARG A 62 -6.71 16.53 3.58
N ASP A 63 -7.72 17.38 3.45
CA ASP A 63 -8.95 17.30 4.26
C ASP A 63 -9.87 16.15 3.84
N ASP A 64 -9.73 15.66 2.60
CA ASP A 64 -10.53 14.56 2.06
C ASP A 64 -9.91 13.17 2.30
N ARG A 65 -8.98 13.04 3.25
CA ARG A 65 -8.41 11.76 3.66
C ARG A 65 -9.50 10.79 4.10
N LEU A 66 -9.36 9.53 3.68
CA LEU A 66 -10.24 8.46 4.16
C LEU A 66 -9.94 8.20 5.63
N ALA A 67 -10.90 8.56 6.49
CA ALA A 67 -10.76 8.50 7.95
C ALA A 67 -11.82 7.62 8.62
N LYS A 68 -12.77 7.05 7.86
CA LYS A 68 -13.82 6.21 8.40
C LYS A 68 -13.82 4.85 7.73
N LEU A 69 -13.90 3.81 8.54
CA LEU A 69 -14.16 2.45 8.08
C LEU A 69 -15.61 2.34 7.61
N ARG A 70 -15.84 1.76 6.43
CA ARG A 70 -17.19 1.58 5.87
C ARG A 70 -17.38 0.15 5.40
N GLY A 71 -18.47 -0.48 5.82
CA GLY A 71 -18.93 -1.78 5.36
C GLY A 71 -20.14 -1.69 4.41
N PRO A 72 -20.69 -2.83 3.97
CA PRO A 72 -21.76 -2.88 2.98
C PRO A 72 -23.06 -2.20 3.45
N LYS A 73 -23.29 -2.19 4.78
CA LYS A 73 -24.48 -1.61 5.41
C LYS A 73 -24.23 -0.21 6.01
N GLY A 74 -23.08 0.40 5.76
CA GLY A 74 -22.69 1.70 6.32
C GLY A 74 -21.56 1.57 7.34
N ASP A 75 -21.68 2.29 8.46
CA ASP A 75 -20.66 2.33 9.52
C ASP A 75 -20.47 0.95 10.15
N ILE A 76 -19.21 0.56 10.37
CA ILE A 76 -18.82 -0.75 10.93
C ILE A 76 -17.57 -0.59 11.79
N THR A 77 -17.36 -1.51 12.75
CA THR A 77 -16.15 -1.55 13.58
C THR A 77 -15.10 -2.49 12.98
N TRP A 78 -13.83 -2.26 13.31
CA TRP A 78 -12.73 -3.12 12.85
C TRP A 78 -12.93 -4.62 13.18
N PRO A 79 -13.30 -5.02 14.42
CA PRO A 79 -13.55 -6.44 14.71
C PRO A 79 -14.67 -7.05 13.86
N SER A 80 -15.78 -6.33 13.68
CA SER A 80 -16.89 -6.79 12.85
C SER A 80 -16.49 -6.88 11.37
N ALA A 81 -15.79 -5.88 10.83
CA ALA A 81 -15.34 -5.88 9.45
C ALA A 81 -14.37 -7.03 9.17
N LEU A 82 -13.40 -7.26 10.05
CA LEU A 82 -12.45 -8.38 9.93
C LEU A 82 -13.16 -9.73 10.00
N GLN A 83 -14.13 -9.89 10.91
CA GLN A 83 -14.92 -11.11 11.03
C GLN A 83 -15.75 -11.38 9.76
N GLU A 84 -16.45 -10.37 9.25
CA GLU A 84 -17.26 -10.49 8.03
C GLU A 84 -16.39 -10.78 6.80
N ILE A 85 -15.32 -10.02 6.60
CA ILE A 85 -14.37 -10.22 5.49
C ILE A 85 -13.78 -11.63 5.55
N SER A 86 -13.32 -12.06 6.72
CA SER A 86 -12.75 -13.41 6.90
C SER A 86 -13.79 -14.50 6.61
N GLY A 87 -15.04 -14.31 7.05
CA GLY A 87 -16.14 -15.23 6.78
C GLY A 87 -16.49 -15.32 5.28
N HIS A 88 -16.38 -14.23 4.53
CA HIS A 88 -16.54 -14.22 3.09
C HIS A 88 -15.37 -14.89 2.37
N LEU A 89 -14.13 -14.56 2.75
CA LEU A 89 -12.93 -15.13 2.16
C LEU A 89 -12.80 -16.63 2.44
N ALA A 90 -13.23 -17.12 3.60
CA ALA A 90 -13.27 -18.54 3.93
C ALA A 90 -14.16 -19.37 2.97
N LYS A 91 -15.20 -18.74 2.40
CA LYS A 91 -16.13 -19.36 1.43
C LYS A 91 -15.69 -19.19 -0.02
N ALA A 92 -14.64 -18.41 -0.29
CA ALA A 92 -14.17 -18.15 -1.64
C ALA A 92 -13.50 -19.41 -2.22
N ALA A 93 -13.89 -19.78 -3.45
CA ALA A 93 -13.26 -20.88 -4.17
C ALA A 93 -11.83 -20.50 -4.60
N GLU A 94 -10.92 -21.47 -4.67
CA GLU A 94 -9.58 -21.23 -5.19
C GLU A 94 -9.64 -20.68 -6.63
N GLY A 95 -8.84 -19.65 -6.91
CA GLY A 95 -8.81 -18.96 -8.20
C GLY A 95 -9.98 -17.99 -8.45
N SER A 96 -10.92 -17.85 -7.51
CA SER A 96 -12.03 -16.87 -7.59
C SER A 96 -11.70 -15.50 -7.01
N VAL A 97 -10.54 -15.37 -6.35
CA VAL A 97 -10.03 -14.14 -5.77
C VAL A 97 -8.98 -13.54 -6.70
N ALA A 98 -8.98 -12.22 -6.83
CA ALA A 98 -7.85 -11.47 -7.39
C ALA A 98 -7.43 -10.34 -6.44
N ILE A 99 -6.15 -9.99 -6.48
CA ILE A 99 -5.57 -8.95 -5.63
C ILE A 99 -4.83 -7.94 -6.52
N VAL A 100 -5.20 -6.67 -6.43
CA VAL A 100 -4.44 -5.57 -7.03
C VAL A 100 -3.81 -4.76 -5.91
N ALA A 101 -2.50 -4.88 -5.75
CA ALA A 101 -1.76 -4.26 -4.67
C ALA A 101 -0.75 -3.25 -5.21
N SER A 102 -0.79 -2.02 -4.71
CA SER A 102 0.09 -0.97 -5.18
C SER A 102 1.56 -1.29 -4.90
N ALA A 103 2.42 -0.98 -5.85
CA ALA A 103 3.87 -0.95 -5.62
C ALA A 103 4.31 0.26 -4.75
N ARG A 104 3.35 0.93 -4.09
CA ARG A 104 3.56 1.88 -2.99
C ARG A 104 3.32 1.28 -1.60
N GLN A 105 2.82 0.04 -1.52
CA GLN A 105 2.69 -0.70 -0.25
C GLN A 105 4.07 -1.14 0.25
N THR A 106 4.18 -1.37 1.57
CA THR A 106 5.42 -1.82 2.20
C THR A 106 5.74 -3.26 1.82
N ASN A 107 6.99 -3.67 1.97
CA ASN A 107 7.36 -5.07 1.76
C ASN A 107 6.58 -6.02 2.68
N GLU A 108 6.30 -5.57 3.91
CA GLU A 108 5.52 -6.29 4.91
C GLU A 108 4.08 -6.54 4.44
N GLU A 109 3.42 -5.50 3.93
CA GLU A 109 2.06 -5.58 3.39
C GLU A 109 2.01 -6.47 2.14
N LEU A 110 2.96 -6.28 1.22
CA LEU A 110 3.05 -7.08 -0.01
C LEU A 110 3.33 -8.55 0.29
N PHE A 111 4.11 -8.85 1.32
CA PHE A 111 4.36 -10.22 1.77
C PHE A 111 3.08 -10.88 2.31
N LEU A 112 2.31 -10.19 3.14
CA LEU A 112 1.05 -10.71 3.68
C LEU A 112 -0.01 -10.88 2.58
N LEU A 113 -0.11 -9.92 1.65
CA LEU A 113 -0.95 -10.04 0.47
C LEU A 113 -0.56 -11.24 -0.40
N ASN A 114 0.73 -11.54 -0.52
CA ASN A 114 1.19 -12.73 -1.23
C ASN A 114 0.84 -14.03 -0.48
N LYS A 115 0.82 -14.04 0.86
CA LYS A 115 0.30 -15.19 1.64
C LYS A 115 -1.17 -15.44 1.36
N LEU A 116 -2.00 -14.39 1.36
CA LEU A 116 -3.40 -14.49 0.93
C LEU A 116 -3.51 -14.98 -0.52
N ALA A 117 -2.69 -14.43 -1.42
CA ALA A 117 -2.69 -14.83 -2.83
C ALA A 117 -2.39 -16.32 -3.01
N LYS A 118 -1.37 -16.85 -2.32
CA LYS A 118 -1.04 -18.28 -2.32
C LYS A 118 -2.19 -19.12 -1.77
N ARG A 119 -2.78 -18.71 -0.65
CA ARG A 119 -3.91 -19.42 0.00
C ARG A 119 -5.14 -19.54 -0.90
N TYR A 120 -5.43 -18.52 -1.70
CA TYR A 120 -6.60 -18.49 -2.59
C TYR A 120 -6.27 -18.78 -4.05
N LYS A 121 -5.01 -19.11 -4.38
CA LYS A 121 -4.50 -19.22 -5.77
C LYS A 121 -4.91 -18.00 -6.62
N ALA A 122 -4.85 -16.82 -6.01
CA ALA A 122 -5.35 -15.58 -6.58
C ALA A 122 -4.45 -15.05 -7.70
N LEU A 123 -5.05 -14.41 -8.70
CA LEU A 123 -4.27 -13.57 -9.62
C LEU A 123 -3.87 -12.27 -8.92
N THR A 124 -2.61 -11.88 -9.06
CA THR A 124 -2.07 -10.67 -8.45
C THR A 124 -1.38 -9.77 -9.47
N ASP A 125 -1.49 -8.46 -9.29
CA ASP A 125 -0.65 -7.48 -9.99
C ASP A 125 -0.59 -6.13 -9.26
N SER A 126 0.25 -5.24 -9.79
CA SER A 126 0.35 -3.84 -9.40
C SER A 126 0.15 -2.93 -10.61
N VAL A 127 -0.18 -1.66 -10.36
CA VAL A 127 -0.30 -0.65 -11.41
C VAL A 127 1.08 -0.07 -11.76
N PRO A 128 1.48 -0.06 -13.04
CA PRO A 128 2.74 0.56 -13.44
C PRO A 128 2.63 2.09 -13.41
N ARG A 129 3.61 2.77 -12.79
CA ARG A 129 3.74 4.23 -12.85
C ARG A 129 5.08 4.57 -13.47
N LYS A 130 5.07 5.10 -14.69
CA LYS A 130 6.29 5.46 -15.42
C LYS A 130 6.39 6.98 -15.57
N GLY A 131 7.60 7.48 -15.57
CA GLY A 131 7.94 8.85 -15.93
C GLY A 131 9.32 8.92 -16.52
N GLU A 132 9.74 10.12 -16.92
CA GLU A 132 11.07 10.37 -17.45
C GLU A 132 12.11 10.28 -16.31
N ALA A 133 13.25 9.62 -16.57
CA ALA A 133 14.36 9.57 -15.62
C ALA A 133 15.29 10.77 -15.86
N ASP A 134 15.87 11.33 -14.81
CA ASP A 134 16.85 12.43 -14.92
C ASP A 134 18.31 11.92 -14.95
N HIS A 135 18.50 10.61 -14.93
CA HIS A 135 19.81 9.93 -14.78
C HIS A 135 20.61 10.35 -13.52
N LEU A 136 19.94 10.97 -12.54
CA LEU A 136 20.48 11.40 -11.26
C LEU A 136 19.65 10.77 -10.11
N LEU A 137 18.66 11.49 -9.58
CA LEU A 137 17.89 11.09 -8.39
C LEU A 137 16.45 10.69 -8.72
N VAL A 138 15.98 10.95 -9.94
CA VAL A 138 14.64 10.62 -10.39
C VAL A 138 14.67 9.36 -11.24
N ALA A 139 14.16 8.26 -10.66
CA ALA A 139 13.96 7.02 -11.38
C ALA A 139 12.78 7.13 -12.35
N GLY A 140 12.89 6.45 -13.50
CA GLY A 140 11.78 6.35 -14.45
C GLY A 140 10.60 5.54 -13.91
N ASP A 141 10.84 4.64 -12.95
CA ASP A 141 9.80 4.03 -12.16
C ASP A 141 9.34 4.98 -11.04
N ARG A 142 8.05 5.35 -11.07
CA ARG A 142 7.42 6.28 -10.12
C ARG A 142 6.76 5.58 -8.94
N ASN A 143 6.87 4.25 -8.88
CA ASN A 143 6.57 3.50 -7.67
C ASN A 143 7.83 3.39 -6.80
N PRO A 144 7.73 3.64 -5.48
CA PRO A 144 8.88 3.55 -4.58
C PRO A 144 9.30 2.10 -4.29
N ASN A 145 8.43 1.12 -4.57
CA ASN A 145 8.62 -0.26 -4.14
C ASN A 145 8.24 -1.31 -5.20
N THR A 146 8.38 -1.02 -6.51
CA THR A 146 8.16 -2.03 -7.55
C THR A 146 9.07 -3.25 -7.36
N THR A 147 10.34 -3.02 -7.00
CA THR A 147 11.27 -4.11 -6.73
C THR A 147 10.78 -4.97 -5.57
N GLY A 148 10.23 -4.38 -4.50
CA GLY A 148 9.59 -5.13 -3.42
C GLY A 148 8.36 -5.92 -3.87
N ALA A 149 7.51 -5.35 -4.70
CA ALA A 149 6.35 -6.04 -5.27
C ALA A 149 6.74 -7.22 -6.18
N GLN A 150 7.87 -7.11 -6.88
CA GLN A 150 8.42 -8.21 -7.67
C GLN A 150 9.02 -9.31 -6.80
N LEU A 151 9.80 -8.94 -5.78
CA LEU A 151 10.46 -9.89 -4.87
C LEU A 151 9.45 -10.68 -4.04
N THR A 152 8.37 -10.04 -3.59
CA THR A 152 7.29 -10.70 -2.85
C THR A 152 6.37 -11.53 -3.75
N GLY A 153 6.47 -11.42 -5.07
CA GLY A 153 5.67 -12.19 -6.03
C GLY A 153 4.30 -11.59 -6.36
N ILE A 154 3.98 -10.39 -5.85
CA ILE A 154 2.74 -9.67 -6.15
C ILE A 154 2.64 -9.34 -7.64
N THR A 155 3.74 -8.94 -8.27
CA THR A 155 3.78 -8.64 -9.71
C THR A 155 4.92 -9.37 -10.41
N THR A 156 4.84 -9.45 -11.74
CA THR A 156 5.91 -10.02 -12.57
C THR A 156 6.97 -8.96 -12.90
N LYS A 157 8.01 -9.33 -13.65
CA LYS A 157 8.97 -8.37 -14.22
C LYS A 157 8.29 -7.26 -15.03
N ARG A 158 7.12 -7.53 -15.62
CA ARG A 158 6.30 -6.55 -16.32
C ARG A 158 5.09 -6.19 -15.45
N VAL A 159 5.23 -5.11 -14.69
CA VAL A 159 4.15 -4.56 -13.85
C VAL A 159 2.92 -4.24 -14.69
N GLY A 160 1.75 -4.66 -14.24
CA GLY A 160 0.47 -4.46 -14.93
C GLY A 160 0.15 -5.49 -16.01
N SER A 161 1.00 -6.51 -16.22
CA SER A 161 0.81 -7.54 -17.25
C SER A 161 -0.40 -8.46 -17.03
N ARG A 162 -0.85 -8.62 -15.79
CA ARG A 162 -1.96 -9.48 -15.39
C ARG A 162 -3.26 -8.71 -15.14
N LEU A 163 -3.25 -7.37 -15.11
CA LEU A 163 -4.47 -6.56 -14.95
C LEU A 163 -5.54 -6.89 -15.99
N ALA A 164 -5.16 -7.04 -17.25
CA ALA A 164 -6.10 -7.45 -18.31
C ALA A 164 -6.66 -8.86 -18.10
N ALA A 165 -5.87 -9.77 -17.53
CA ALA A 165 -6.33 -11.12 -17.20
C ALA A 165 -7.30 -11.11 -16.00
N ILE A 166 -7.07 -10.24 -15.01
CA ILE A 166 -8.00 -10.00 -13.90
C ILE A 166 -9.33 -9.45 -14.46
N ALA A 167 -9.30 -8.41 -15.31
CA ALA A 167 -10.51 -7.87 -15.92
C ALA A 167 -11.30 -8.95 -16.69
N LYS A 168 -10.62 -9.76 -17.52
CA LYS A 168 -11.25 -10.88 -18.24
C LYS A 168 -11.84 -11.94 -17.31
N GLY A 169 -11.17 -12.22 -16.19
CA GLY A 169 -11.67 -13.16 -15.19
C GLY A 169 -12.90 -12.64 -14.45
N ILE A 170 -13.03 -11.33 -14.25
CA ILE A 170 -14.24 -10.70 -13.70
C ILE A 170 -15.38 -10.83 -14.72
N VAL A 171 -15.12 -10.46 -15.99
CA VAL A 171 -16.11 -10.55 -17.08
C VAL A 171 -16.67 -11.97 -17.24
N SER A 172 -15.82 -13.01 -17.13
CA SER A 172 -16.25 -14.39 -17.26
C SER A 172 -16.94 -14.96 -16.01
N GLY A 173 -17.00 -14.19 -14.91
CA GLY A 173 -17.52 -14.64 -13.62
C GLY A 173 -16.58 -15.60 -12.87
N LYS A 174 -15.37 -15.85 -13.40
CA LYS A 174 -14.36 -16.67 -12.72
C LYS A 174 -13.86 -15.98 -11.45
N ILE A 175 -13.58 -14.68 -11.54
CA ILE A 175 -13.18 -13.85 -10.40
C ILE A 175 -14.43 -13.19 -9.84
N THR A 176 -14.81 -13.56 -8.62
CA THR A 176 -15.97 -13.00 -7.93
C THR A 176 -15.59 -12.05 -6.82
N THR A 177 -14.34 -12.12 -6.34
CA THR A 177 -13.83 -11.30 -5.24
C THR A 177 -12.59 -10.55 -5.70
N LEU A 178 -12.58 -9.23 -5.51
CA LEU A 178 -11.41 -8.39 -5.77
C LEU A 178 -10.98 -7.68 -4.49
N ILE A 179 -9.68 -7.76 -4.20
CA ILE A 179 -9.02 -7.07 -3.10
C ILE A 179 -8.10 -6.01 -3.69
N VAL A 180 -8.28 -4.74 -3.35
CA VAL A 180 -7.50 -3.62 -3.88
C VAL A 180 -6.81 -2.86 -2.75
N PHE A 181 -5.51 -2.64 -2.86
CA PHE A 181 -4.72 -1.89 -1.87
C PHE A 181 -3.97 -0.73 -2.53
N GLY A 182 -4.48 0.50 -2.37
CA GLY A 182 -3.85 1.75 -2.78
C GLY A 182 -3.84 1.99 -4.29
N GLU A 183 -4.85 1.51 -5.02
CA GLU A 183 -4.95 1.70 -6.47
C GLU A 183 -6.36 2.09 -6.92
N ASP A 184 -6.43 2.98 -7.90
CA ASP A 184 -7.65 3.22 -8.67
C ASP A 184 -7.67 2.36 -9.94
N VAL A 185 -8.19 1.14 -9.83
CA VAL A 185 -8.21 0.16 -10.92
C VAL A 185 -9.11 0.56 -12.09
N THR A 186 -10.00 1.53 -11.89
CA THR A 186 -10.85 2.07 -12.96
C THR A 186 -10.07 2.76 -14.06
N GLN A 187 -8.88 3.28 -13.75
CA GLN A 187 -7.95 3.87 -14.72
C GLN A 187 -7.11 2.82 -15.45
N HIS A 188 -7.28 1.53 -15.11
CA HIS A 188 -6.40 0.44 -15.54
C HIS A 188 -7.17 -0.79 -16.03
N GLY A 189 -8.32 -0.56 -16.68
CA GLY A 189 -9.05 -1.60 -17.41
C GLY A 189 -10.05 -2.41 -16.59
N ILE A 190 -10.24 -2.09 -15.31
CA ILE A 190 -11.31 -2.64 -14.46
C ILE A 190 -12.27 -1.50 -14.11
N ASP A 191 -13.15 -1.17 -15.04
CA ASP A 191 -14.05 -0.02 -14.90
C ASP A 191 -15.11 -0.21 -13.79
N ALA A 192 -15.82 0.88 -13.48
CA ALA A 192 -16.82 0.91 -12.43
C ALA A 192 -18.02 -0.03 -12.69
N THR A 193 -18.28 -0.44 -13.94
CA THR A 193 -19.33 -1.41 -14.27
C THR A 193 -18.88 -2.82 -13.93
N LEU A 194 -17.64 -3.17 -14.27
CA LEU A 194 -17.04 -4.45 -13.90
C LEU A 194 -16.94 -4.60 -12.38
N LEU A 195 -16.51 -3.54 -11.69
CA LEU A 195 -16.48 -3.54 -10.22
C LEU A 195 -17.85 -3.84 -9.61
N GLY A 196 -18.94 -3.38 -10.24
CA GLY A 196 -20.31 -3.63 -9.78
C GLY A 196 -20.82 -5.07 -10.00
N THR A 197 -20.10 -5.90 -10.77
CA THR A 197 -20.45 -7.31 -11.01
C THR A 197 -19.83 -8.27 -9.99
N LEU A 198 -18.85 -7.80 -9.22
CA LEU A 198 -18.20 -8.59 -8.18
C LEU A 198 -19.19 -8.94 -7.07
N LYS A 199 -19.02 -10.10 -6.46
CA LYS A 199 -19.73 -10.48 -5.24
C LYS A 199 -19.17 -9.78 -4.01
N LEU A 200 -17.89 -9.42 -4.06
CA LEU A 200 -17.18 -8.77 -2.98
C LEU A 200 -16.01 -7.92 -3.51
N LEU A 201 -16.00 -6.64 -3.15
CA LEU A 201 -14.94 -5.70 -3.41
C LEU A 201 -14.42 -5.10 -2.09
N ILE A 202 -13.20 -5.47 -1.72
CA ILE A 202 -12.50 -4.94 -0.54
C ILE A 202 -11.47 -3.93 -1.05
N VAL A 203 -11.52 -2.70 -0.56
CA VAL A 203 -10.61 -1.63 -0.98
C VAL A 203 -9.98 -1.01 0.24
N SER A 204 -8.65 -1.01 0.30
CA SER A 204 -7.90 -0.14 1.20
C SER A 204 -7.27 0.99 0.40
N ASP A 205 -7.46 2.23 0.85
CA ASP A 205 -6.85 3.40 0.24
C ASP A 205 -6.69 4.53 1.26
N ILE A 206 -5.86 5.51 0.90
CA ILE A 206 -5.57 6.69 1.72
C ILE A 206 -6.46 7.87 1.31
N LEU A 207 -6.79 7.95 0.01
CA LEU A 207 -7.55 9.03 -0.59
C LEU A 207 -8.76 8.48 -1.38
N PRO A 208 -9.87 9.23 -1.47
CA PRO A 208 -11.02 8.83 -2.25
C PRO A 208 -10.70 8.83 -3.74
N ASN A 209 -11.16 7.80 -4.45
CA ASN A 209 -11.04 7.66 -5.90
C ASN A 209 -12.27 6.91 -6.47
N ALA A 210 -12.25 6.58 -7.77
CA ALA A 210 -13.41 5.91 -8.38
C ALA A 210 -13.58 4.46 -7.89
N THR A 211 -12.50 3.77 -7.53
CA THR A 211 -12.52 2.42 -6.96
C THR A 211 -13.10 2.42 -5.54
N THR A 212 -12.68 3.36 -4.68
CA THR A 212 -13.17 3.42 -3.28
C THR A 212 -14.68 3.67 -3.17
N LYS A 213 -15.26 4.36 -4.16
CA LYS A 213 -16.72 4.59 -4.26
C LYS A 213 -17.52 3.32 -4.52
N LYS A 214 -16.90 2.29 -5.09
CA LYS A 214 -17.55 1.00 -5.39
C LYS A 214 -17.31 -0.07 -4.32
N ALA A 215 -16.43 0.20 -3.36
CA ALA A 215 -16.07 -0.77 -2.34
C ALA A 215 -17.26 -1.20 -1.48
N ASP A 216 -17.39 -2.51 -1.26
CA ASP A 216 -18.28 -3.10 -0.24
C ASP A 216 -17.68 -2.88 1.15
N TYR A 217 -16.37 -3.12 1.28
CA TYR A 217 -15.59 -2.76 2.46
C TYR A 217 -14.52 -1.76 2.06
N LEU A 218 -14.59 -0.56 2.64
CA LEU A 218 -13.59 0.50 2.47
C LEU A 218 -12.78 0.62 3.76
N LEU A 219 -11.50 0.24 3.67
CA LEU A 219 -10.55 0.16 4.77
C LEU A 219 -9.60 1.37 4.72
N PRO A 220 -9.78 2.39 5.57
CA PRO A 220 -8.91 3.57 5.54
C PRO A 220 -7.47 3.18 5.87
N GLY A 221 -6.55 3.45 4.94
CA GLY A 221 -5.14 3.08 5.03
C GLY A 221 -4.23 4.21 5.52
N CYS A 222 -2.97 3.87 5.80
CA CYS A 222 -1.97 4.83 6.28
C CYS A 222 -1.04 5.31 5.16
N ALA A 223 -0.76 6.61 5.14
CA ALA A 223 0.38 7.14 4.40
C ALA A 223 1.69 6.61 5.00
N HIS A 224 2.79 6.63 4.23
CA HIS A 224 4.09 6.17 4.74
C HIS A 224 4.63 7.01 5.91
N ALA A 225 4.10 8.23 6.12
CA ALA A 225 4.41 9.03 7.31
C ALA A 225 3.65 8.57 8.57
N GLU A 226 2.58 7.78 8.42
CA GLU A 226 1.68 7.35 9.49
C GLU A 226 1.88 5.89 9.90
N LYS A 227 2.65 5.15 9.11
CA LYS A 227 3.07 3.77 9.39
C LYS A 227 4.59 3.65 9.38
N ARG A 228 5.06 2.46 9.73
CA ARG A 228 6.45 2.03 9.62
C ARG A 228 6.50 0.82 8.70
N GLY A 229 7.64 0.56 8.10
CA GLY A 229 7.84 -0.59 7.22
C GLY A 229 9.10 -0.45 6.40
N THR A 230 9.21 -1.28 5.37
CA THR A 230 10.35 -1.27 4.47
C THR A 230 9.94 -1.14 3.01
N PHE A 231 10.81 -0.49 2.22
CA PHE A 231 10.74 -0.48 0.76
C PHE A 231 12.05 -0.98 0.18
N THR A 232 11.98 -1.60 -0.99
CA THR A 232 13.12 -2.02 -1.79
C THR A 232 13.21 -1.14 -3.02
N ASN A 233 14.29 -0.35 -3.12
CA ASN A 233 14.49 0.58 -4.23
C ASN A 233 14.91 -0.14 -5.53
N VAL A 234 14.99 0.59 -6.63
CA VAL A 234 15.35 0.05 -7.96
C VAL A 234 16.76 -0.56 -8.04
N LYS A 235 17.63 -0.27 -7.06
CA LYS A 235 18.97 -0.88 -6.93
C LYS A 235 18.96 -2.13 -6.04
N GLY A 236 17.80 -2.61 -5.61
CA GLY A 236 17.64 -3.79 -4.75
C GLY A 236 17.93 -3.53 -3.27
N ARG A 237 18.08 -2.27 -2.83
CA ARG A 237 18.37 -1.96 -1.43
C ARG A 237 17.07 -1.87 -0.63
N VAL A 238 16.96 -2.71 0.40
CA VAL A 238 15.91 -2.64 1.42
C VAL A 238 16.21 -1.49 2.37
N GLN A 239 15.23 -0.63 2.63
CA GLN A 239 15.34 0.54 3.48
C GLN A 239 14.13 0.65 4.41
N LYS A 240 14.38 0.91 5.70
CA LYS A 240 13.35 1.10 6.73
C LYS A 240 12.94 2.58 6.82
N PHE A 241 11.65 2.82 7.02
CA PHE A 241 11.10 4.11 7.44
C PHE A 241 10.31 3.97 8.75
N THR A 242 10.12 5.07 9.46
CA THR A 242 9.45 5.10 10.76
C THR A 242 8.25 6.05 10.77
N LYS A 243 7.27 5.73 11.60
CA LYS A 243 6.03 6.51 11.80
C LYS A 243 6.36 7.88 12.39
N ALA A 244 5.91 8.93 11.73
CA ALA A 244 6.11 10.34 12.10
C ALA A 244 4.82 11.03 12.56
N LEU A 245 3.66 10.54 12.10
CA LEU A 245 2.32 11.07 12.34
C LEU A 245 1.39 9.95 12.84
N GLU A 246 0.35 10.32 13.56
CA GLU A 246 -0.80 9.49 13.87
C GLU A 246 -1.80 9.51 12.71
N PRO A 247 -2.36 8.34 12.32
CA PRO A 247 -3.31 8.23 11.23
C PRO A 247 -4.67 8.90 11.57
N PRO A 248 -5.44 9.36 10.57
CA PRO A 248 -6.72 10.02 10.81
C PRO A 248 -7.86 9.04 11.09
N GLY A 249 -8.66 9.32 12.12
CA GLY A 249 -9.89 8.56 12.43
C GLY A 249 -9.63 7.07 12.61
N ASP A 250 -10.35 6.24 11.85
CA ASP A 250 -10.25 4.78 11.88
C ASP A 250 -9.08 4.23 11.04
N ALA A 251 -8.29 5.08 10.39
CA ALA A 251 -7.19 4.64 9.54
C ALA A 251 -6.16 3.85 10.35
N MET A 252 -5.75 2.70 9.81
CA MET A 252 -4.85 1.76 10.48
C MET A 252 -3.77 1.28 9.49
N PRO A 253 -2.54 0.99 9.96
CA PRO A 253 -1.52 0.41 9.10
C PRO A 253 -2.01 -0.89 8.47
N GLU A 254 -1.90 -0.99 7.15
CA GLU A 254 -2.51 -2.08 6.38
C GLU A 254 -1.94 -3.46 6.77
N TRP A 255 -0.71 -3.53 7.26
CA TRP A 255 -0.12 -4.78 7.76
C TRP A 255 -0.87 -5.38 8.96
N GLU A 256 -1.49 -4.54 9.82
CA GLU A 256 -2.26 -5.00 10.98
C GLU A 256 -3.55 -5.69 10.51
N VAL A 257 -4.26 -5.07 9.58
CA VAL A 257 -5.45 -5.65 8.93
C VAL A 257 -5.09 -6.94 8.21
N LEU A 258 -4.00 -6.92 7.43
CA LEU A 258 -3.55 -8.07 6.66
C LEU A 258 -3.07 -9.22 7.55
N HIS A 259 -2.48 -8.93 8.71
CA HIS A 259 -2.12 -9.95 9.69
C HIS A 259 -3.35 -10.75 10.11
N GLU A 260 -4.41 -10.06 10.54
CA GLU A 260 -5.65 -10.71 10.99
C GLU A 260 -6.30 -11.51 9.86
N LEU A 261 -6.31 -10.99 8.63
CA LEU A 261 -6.86 -11.71 7.48
C LEU A 261 -6.02 -12.94 7.11
N VAL A 262 -4.69 -12.86 7.18
CA VAL A 262 -3.80 -14.00 6.94
C VAL A 262 -3.96 -15.04 8.03
N HIS A 263 -4.00 -14.63 9.29
CA HIS A 263 -4.24 -15.50 10.44
C HIS A 263 -5.57 -16.25 10.26
N ALA A 264 -6.66 -15.53 9.98
CA ALA A 264 -7.97 -16.13 9.76
C ALA A 264 -8.01 -17.09 8.54
N ALA A 265 -7.26 -16.79 7.48
CA ALA A 265 -7.25 -17.60 6.26
C ALA A 265 -6.34 -18.84 6.32
N THR A 266 -5.29 -18.81 7.14
CA THR A 266 -4.20 -19.81 7.14
C THR A 266 -3.96 -20.49 8.48
N GLY A 267 -4.46 -19.92 9.59
CA GLY A 267 -4.17 -20.37 10.95
C GLY A 267 -2.71 -20.15 11.39
N LEU A 268 -1.92 -19.38 10.63
CA LEU A 268 -0.53 -19.09 10.97
C LEU A 268 -0.46 -17.92 11.95
N ASP A 269 -0.11 -18.22 13.21
CA ASP A 269 0.28 -17.24 14.21
C ASP A 269 1.76 -16.89 14.01
N GLY A 270 2.04 -15.72 13.43
CA GLY A 270 3.41 -15.39 13.03
C GLY A 270 4.08 -14.31 13.85
N PHE A 271 3.35 -13.29 14.31
CA PHE A 271 4.00 -12.08 14.79
C PHE A 271 3.08 -11.14 15.56
N ASN A 272 3.59 -10.60 16.67
CA ASN A 272 2.90 -9.57 17.47
C ASN A 272 3.40 -8.15 17.15
N SER A 273 4.34 -8.01 16.22
CA SER A 273 4.97 -6.75 15.85
C SER A 273 5.47 -6.75 14.42
N ILE A 274 5.65 -5.56 13.85
CA ILE A 274 6.22 -5.43 12.51
C ILE A 274 7.66 -5.94 12.43
N GLU A 275 8.43 -5.84 13.52
CA GLU A 275 9.77 -6.42 13.60
C GLU A 275 9.73 -7.95 13.54
N GLY A 276 8.74 -8.58 14.19
CA GLY A 276 8.49 -10.02 14.09
C GLY A 276 8.14 -10.44 12.67
N LEU A 277 7.26 -9.67 12.01
CA LEU A 277 6.90 -9.88 10.60
C LEU A 277 8.12 -9.78 9.69
N PHE A 278 8.96 -8.76 9.87
CA PHE A 278 10.18 -8.61 9.08
C PHE A 278 11.16 -9.77 9.28
N ASN A 279 11.31 -10.25 10.52
CA ASN A 279 12.16 -11.42 10.80
C ASN A 279 11.63 -12.69 10.14
N GLN A 280 10.30 -12.88 10.13
CA GLN A 280 9.67 -13.99 9.42
C GLN A 280 9.91 -13.89 7.91
N MET A 281 9.72 -12.70 7.33
CA MET A 281 10.00 -12.44 5.91
C MET A 281 11.45 -12.72 5.53
N ALA A 282 12.40 -12.45 6.41
CA ALA A 282 13.81 -12.70 6.15
C ALA A 282 14.19 -14.20 6.20
N GLY A 283 13.37 -15.03 6.85
CA GLY A 283 13.57 -16.47 6.97
C GLY A 283 12.87 -17.33 5.90
N GLU A 284 11.87 -16.77 5.20
CA GLU A 284 11.10 -17.42 4.12
C GLU A 284 11.63 -17.06 2.73
#